data_AF-R0ICY1-F1
#
_entry.id   AF-R0ICY1-F1
#
_cell.length_a   1.000
_cell.length_b   1.000
_cell.length_c   1.000
_cell.angle_alpha   90.00
_cell.angle_beta   90.00
_cell.angle_gamma   90.00
#
_symmetry.space_group_name_H-M   'P 1'
#
loop_
_entity.id
_entity.type
_entity.pdbx_description
1 polymer ?
#
loop_
_entity_poly.entity_id
_entity_poly.type
_entity_poly.pdbx_seq_one_letter_code
_entity_poly.pdbx_strand_id
1 'polypeptide(L)' 'ITDSCCHDLVQEGKVCHDNLIKYIADRPALIARETQYLKKSDDLWSHCVAISKTA' A
#
# COMPACT_ATOMS: atom_id res chain seq x y z
N ILE A 1 -5.65 9.94 -2.76
CA ILE A 1 -6.04 8.63 -3.35
C ILE A 1 -7.50 8.76 -3.68
N THR A 2 -7.92 8.46 -4.92
CA THR A 2 -9.33 8.49 -5.32
C THR A 2 -9.97 7.14 -5.02
N ASP A 3 -11.31 7.08 -4.93
CA ASP A 3 -12.02 5.82 -4.70
C ASP A 3 -11.71 4.78 -5.78
N SER A 4 -11.72 5.20 -7.06
CA SER A 4 -11.29 4.35 -8.19
C SER A 4 -9.89 3.78 -7.98
N CYS A 5 -8.93 4.58 -7.53
CA CYS A 5 -7.57 4.11 -7.27
C CYS A 5 -7.52 3.10 -6.12
N CYS A 6 -8.36 3.27 -5.09
CA CYS A 6 -8.47 2.29 -4.02
C CYS A 6 -9.09 0.97 -4.51
N HIS A 7 -10.10 1.02 -5.38
CA HIS A 7 -10.67 -0.17 -5.99
C HIS A 7 -9.64 -0.94 -6.81
N ASP A 8 -8.90 -0.27 -7.68
CA ASP A 8 -7.84 -0.88 -8.48
C ASP A 8 -6.78 -1.52 -7.57
N LEU A 9 -6.31 -0.78 -6.55
CA LEU A 9 -5.32 -1.27 -5.60
C LEU A 9 -5.79 -2.53 -4.84
N VAL A 10 -7.03 -2.53 -4.35
CA VAL A 10 -7.60 -3.66 -3.61
C VAL A 10 -7.83 -4.85 -4.54
N GLN A 11 -8.21 -4.62 -5.79
CA GLN A 11 -8.42 -5.66 -6.80
C GLN A 11 -7.11 -6.39 -7.14
N GLU A 12 -5.97 -5.69 -7.23
CA GLU A 12 -4.64 -6.31 -7.41
C GLU A 12 -4.26 -7.22 -6.23
N GLY A 13 -4.79 -6.93 -5.04
CA GLY A 13 -4.68 -7.78 -3.86
C GLY A 13 -3.49 -7.48 -2.95
N LYS A 14 -3.66 -7.83 -1.66
CA LYS A 14 -2.72 -7.44 -0.60
C LYS A 14 -1.31 -7.97 -0.83
N VAL A 15 -1.20 -9.23 -1.29
CA VAL A 15 0.12 -9.86 -1.50
C VAL A 15 0.91 -9.15 -2.59
N CYS A 16 0.25 -8.75 -3.69
CA CYS A 16 0.88 -7.98 -4.76
C CYS A 16 1.37 -6.62 -4.24
N HIS A 17 0.51 -5.92 -3.52
CA HIS A 17 0.83 -4.64 -2.89
C HIS A 17 2.02 -4.75 -1.92
N ASP A 18 1.97 -5.67 -0.97
CA ASP A 18 3.01 -5.84 0.05
C ASP A 18 4.37 -6.18 -0.57
N ASN A 19 4.39 -7.04 -1.60
CA ASN A 19 5.63 -7.43 -2.28
C ASN A 19 6.26 -6.25 -3.03
N LEU A 20 5.45 -5.46 -3.73
CA LEU A 20 5.93 -4.25 -4.43
C LEU A 20 6.51 -3.24 -3.44
N ILE A 21 5.82 -3.03 -2.33
CA ILE A 21 6.22 -2.07 -1.30
C ILE A 21 7.53 -2.48 -0.63
N LYS A 22 7.71 -3.76 -0.28
CA LYS A 22 8.98 -4.28 0.24
C LYS A 22 10.12 -4.08 -0.75
N TYR A 23 9.92 -4.43 -2.02
CA TYR A 23 10.93 -4.23 -3.07
C TYR A 23 11.34 -2.75 -3.22
N ILE A 24 10.40 -1.81 -3.04
CA ILE A 24 10.71 -0.38 -3.07
C ILE A 24 11.42 0.05 -1.78
N ALA A 25 10.99 -0.44 -0.61
CA ALA A 25 11.54 -0.08 0.69
C ALA A 25 13.01 -0.51 0.85
N ASP A 26 13.40 -1.62 0.22
CA ASP A 26 14.77 -2.14 0.19
C ASP A 26 15.75 -1.25 -0.59
N ARG A 27 15.27 -0.23 -1.33
CA ARG A 27 16.15 0.66 -2.10
C ARG A 27 17.01 1.52 -1.15
N PRO A 28 18.28 1.80 -1.51
CA PRO A 28 19.19 2.59 -0.65
C PRO A 28 18.64 3.95 -0.21
N ALA A 29 17.82 4.59 -1.06
CA ALA A 29 17.20 5.87 -0.75
C ALA A 29 16.08 5.80 0.32
N LEU A 30 15.53 4.60 0.56
CA LEU A 30 14.35 4.39 1.39
C LEU A 30 14.61 3.49 2.60
N ILE A 31 15.66 2.66 2.58
CA ILE A 31 15.96 1.70 3.64
C ILE A 31 16.17 2.36 5.02
N ALA A 32 16.75 3.57 5.05
CA ALA A 32 16.91 4.34 6.30
C ALA A 32 15.58 4.76 6.94
N ARG A 33 14.46 4.69 6.20
CA ARG A 33 13.11 5.02 6.65
C ARG A 33 12.13 3.87 6.44
N GLU A 34 12.64 2.65 6.25
CA GLU A 34 11.85 1.46 5.89
C GLU A 34 10.65 1.30 6.82
N THR A 35 10.84 1.29 8.14
CA THR A 35 9.76 1.14 9.12
C THR A 35 8.63 2.15 8.93
N GLN A 36 8.97 3.43 8.71
CA GLN A 36 7.98 4.48 8.51
C GLN A 36 7.26 4.33 7.16
N TYR A 37 7.99 3.92 6.13
CA TYR A 37 7.47 3.68 4.79
C TYR A 37 6.47 2.50 4.78
N LEU A 38 6.85 1.37 5.39
CA LEU A 38 6.00 0.18 5.52
C LEU A 38 4.73 0.51 6.31
N LYS A 39 4.84 1.22 7.44
CA LYS A 39 3.68 1.66 8.21
C LYS A 39 2.71 2.49 7.38
N LYS A 40 3.22 3.45 6.61
CA LYS A 40 2.38 4.29 5.73
C LYS A 40 1.68 3.46 4.66
N SER A 41 2.32 2.40 4.18
CA SER A 41 1.71 1.47 3.23
C SER A 41 0.56 0.68 3.83
N ASP A 42 0.73 0.15 5.05
CA ASP A 42 -0.33 -0.57 5.77
C ASP A 42 -1.53 0.33 6.09
N ASP A 43 -1.27 1.58 6.48
CA ASP A 43 -2.31 2.58 6.74
C ASP A 43 -3.09 2.89 5.45
N LEU A 44 -2.41 3.02 4.31
CA LEU A 44 -3.03 3.23 2.99
C LEU A 44 -3.87 2.02 2.56
N TRP A 45 -3.34 0.80 2.70
CA TRP A 45 -4.06 -0.42 2.38
C TRP A 45 -5.36 -0.51 3.19
N SER A 46 -5.28 -0.27 4.49
CA SER A 46 -6.45 -0.30 5.39
C SER A 46 -7.51 0.74 4.99
N HIS A 47 -7.07 1.94 4.62
CA HIS A 47 -7.95 2.99 4.11
C HIS A 47 -8.66 2.57 2.82
N CYS A 48 -7.92 2.01 1.85
CA CYS A 48 -8.51 1.57 0.59
C CYS A 48 -9.45 0.38 0.74
N VAL A 49 -9.15 -0.58 1.62
CA VAL A 49 -10.07 -1.67 1.95
C VAL A 49 -11.38 -1.14 2.53
N ALA A 50 -11.35 -0.07 3.33
CA ALA A 50 -12.55 0.54 3.88
C ALA A 50 -13.41 1.17 2.77
N ILE A 51 -12.81 1.95 1.87
CA ILE A 51 -13.49 2.56 0.72
C ILE A 51 -14.10 1.49 -0.19
N SER A 52 -13.32 0.44 -0.50
CA SER A 52 -13.78 -0.58 -1.45
C SER A 52 -14.91 -1.47 -0.93
N LYS A 53 -15.20 -1.45 0.38
CA LYS A 53 -16.36 -2.12 0.98
C LYS A 53 -17.64 -1.29 0.95
N THR A 54 -17.52 0.02 0.74
CA THR A 54 -18.64 0.95 0.79
C THR A 54 -19.22 1.31 -0.58
N ALA A 55 -18.64 0.79 -1.67
CA ALA A 55 -19.11 0.99 -3.03
C ALA A 55 -19.90 -0.22 -3.56
#